data_AF-A0A929C9M1-F1
#
_entry.id   AF-A0A929C9M1-F1
#
_cell.length_a   1.000
_cell.length_b   1.000
_cell.length_c   1.000
_cell.angle_alpha   90.00
_cell.angle_beta   90.00
_cell.angle_gamma   90.00
#
_symmetry.space_group_name_H-M   'P 1'
#
loop_
_entity.id
_entity.type
_entity.pdbx_description
1 polymer ?
#
loop_
_entity_poly.entity_id
_entity_poly.type
_entity_poly.pdbx_seq_one_letter_code
_entity_poly.pdbx_strand_id
1 'polypeptide(L)'
;MHILKTILNWGWCPILITVLAVVCCIYEWPIGALVPILIIILVIGLTMAVIGAKEKELEHVSLQLRQLAGYFNRRFAGASSLSIFTIIDSLFNIDNPKLWDWARACDMSQRIFNTWCDSFMKRVESDIRTRRFDVYLRTYLNELWLANNHYYDFVEQFYEIAEKVEIPQETIDQYNKFVMEYNAFVQDFRDSISELKKIAKTEIEPPSVNFAKELSEVK
;
A
#
# COMPACT_ATOMS: atom_id res chain seq x y z
N MET A 1 -13.46 -24.48 -3.44
CA MET A 1 -13.33 -24.88 -2.03
C MET A 1 -13.39 -23.72 -1.02
N HIS A 2 -13.33 -22.44 -1.43
CA HIS A 2 -13.54 -21.28 -0.53
C HIS A 2 -15.00 -20.88 -0.36
N ILE A 3 -15.80 -20.88 -1.43
CA ILE A 3 -17.22 -20.46 -1.39
C ILE A 3 -18.07 -21.35 -0.46
N LEU A 4 -17.82 -22.67 -0.47
CA LEU A 4 -18.51 -23.61 0.42
C LEU A 4 -18.20 -23.30 1.89
N LYS A 5 -16.96 -22.92 2.21
CA LYS A 5 -16.50 -22.56 3.56
C LYS A 5 -17.06 -21.20 4.00
N THR A 6 -17.22 -20.26 3.06
CA THR A 6 -17.85 -18.96 3.31
C THR A 6 -19.36 -19.08 3.54
N ILE A 7 -20.06 -19.93 2.77
CA ILE A 7 -21.47 -20.25 3.00
C ILE A 7 -21.64 -21.04 4.31
N LEU A 8 -20.67 -21.92 4.64
CA LEU A 8 -20.62 -22.63 5.92
C LEU A 8 -20.40 -21.70 7.12
N ASN A 9 -19.62 -20.64 6.98
CA ASN A 9 -19.38 -19.75 8.12
C ASN A 9 -20.44 -18.65 8.26
N TRP A 10 -21.16 -18.32 7.19
CA TRP A 10 -22.08 -17.17 7.19
C TRP A 10 -23.55 -17.55 7.39
N GLY A 11 -23.97 -18.76 6.98
CA GLY A 11 -25.37 -19.21 7.04
C GLY A 11 -25.73 -20.11 8.23
N TRP A 12 -24.76 -20.56 9.04
CA TRP A 12 -25.03 -21.62 10.01
C TRP A 12 -25.83 -21.18 11.21
N CYS A 13 -25.65 -19.95 11.70
CA CYS A 13 -26.44 -19.47 12.83
C CYS A 13 -27.93 -19.32 12.50
N PRO A 14 -28.34 -18.67 11.39
CA PRO A 14 -29.76 -18.62 11.00
C PRO A 14 -30.35 -20.01 10.75
N ILE A 15 -29.60 -20.91 10.09
CA ILE A 15 -30.06 -22.28 9.81
C ILE A 15 -30.18 -23.09 11.11
N LEU A 16 -29.20 -23.03 12.01
CA LEU A 16 -29.25 -23.67 13.32
C LEU A 16 -30.39 -23.12 14.18
N ILE A 17 -30.57 -21.80 14.21
CA ILE A 17 -31.69 -21.16 14.92
C ILE A 17 -33.02 -21.67 14.39
N THR A 18 -33.16 -21.77 13.06
CA THR A 18 -34.39 -22.23 12.41
C THR A 18 -34.64 -23.72 12.69
N VAL A 19 -33.63 -24.56 12.56
CA VAL A 19 -33.72 -26.00 12.85
C VAL A 19 -34.02 -26.24 14.34
N LEU A 20 -33.34 -25.53 15.25
CA LEU A 20 -33.55 -25.67 16.69
C LEU A 20 -34.96 -25.20 17.11
N ALA A 21 -35.46 -24.11 16.51
CA ALA A 21 -36.81 -23.63 16.72
C ALA A 21 -37.87 -24.63 16.22
N VAL A 22 -37.68 -25.22 15.04
CA VAL A 22 -38.58 -26.25 14.48
C VAL A 22 -38.60 -27.50 15.37
N VAL A 23 -37.43 -27.98 15.81
CA VAL A 23 -37.33 -29.15 16.70
C VAL A 23 -38.00 -28.87 18.06
N CYS A 24 -37.79 -27.70 18.64
CA CYS A 24 -38.41 -27.39 19.93
C CYS A 24 -39.93 -27.19 19.86
N CYS A 25 -40.47 -26.71 18.73
CA CYS A 25 -41.92 -26.70 18.50
C CYS A 25 -42.50 -28.13 18.41
N ILE A 26 -41.74 -29.10 17.87
CA ILE A 26 -42.18 -30.50 17.77
C ILE A 26 -42.13 -31.21 19.13
N TYR A 27 -41.14 -30.91 19.97
CA TYR A 27 -40.91 -31.58 21.25
C TYR A 27 -41.43 -30.79 22.48
N GLU A 28 -42.18 -29.70 22.28
CA GLU A 28 -42.79 -28.85 23.32
C GLU A 28 -41.81 -28.42 24.44
N TRP A 29 -40.57 -28.07 24.06
CA TRP A 29 -39.57 -27.65 25.04
C TRP A 29 -39.97 -26.34 25.74
N PRO A 30 -39.73 -26.21 27.06
CA PRO A 30 -40.08 -25.02 27.80
C PRO A 30 -39.33 -23.79 27.26
N ILE A 31 -40.09 -22.74 26.93
CA ILE A 31 -39.57 -21.49 26.32
C ILE A 31 -38.43 -20.89 27.16
N GLY A 32 -38.49 -21.04 28.49
CA GLY A 32 -37.45 -20.57 29.41
C GLY A 32 -36.06 -21.18 29.18
N ALA A 33 -35.95 -22.38 28.62
CA ALA A 33 -34.68 -23.02 28.28
C ALA A 33 -34.25 -22.74 26.82
N LEU A 34 -35.21 -22.53 25.91
CA LEU A 34 -34.97 -22.27 24.49
C LEU A 34 -34.35 -20.89 24.25
N VAL A 35 -34.95 -19.85 24.84
CA VAL A 35 -34.57 -18.45 24.64
C VAL A 35 -33.08 -18.20 24.92
N PRO A 36 -32.49 -18.65 26.06
CA PRO A 36 -31.07 -18.41 26.32
C PRO A 36 -30.15 -19.11 25.32
N ILE A 37 -30.51 -20.32 24.86
CA ILE A 37 -29.71 -21.06 23.86
C ILE A 37 -29.69 -20.31 22.53
N LEU A 38 -30.83 -19.81 22.07
CA LEU A 38 -30.93 -19.03 20.84
C LEU A 38 -30.16 -17.70 20.93
N ILE A 39 -30.20 -17.03 22.08
CA ILE A 39 -29.41 -15.80 22.33
C ILE A 39 -27.91 -16.10 22.21
N ILE A 40 -27.41 -17.19 22.81
CA ILE A 40 -26.00 -17.56 22.74
C ILE A 40 -25.57 -17.84 21.30
N ILE A 41 -26.37 -18.61 20.54
CA ILE A 41 -26.09 -18.91 19.13
C ILE A 41 -26.06 -17.62 18.30
N LEU A 42 -27.00 -16.70 18.54
CA LEU A 42 -27.04 -15.41 17.85
C LEU A 42 -25.79 -14.57 18.14
N VAL A 43 -25.36 -14.50 19.40
CA VAL A 43 -24.15 -13.76 19.79
C VAL A 43 -22.90 -14.35 19.13
N ILE A 44 -22.76 -15.68 19.10
CA ILE A 44 -21.65 -16.35 18.40
C ILE A 44 -21.70 -16.04 16.90
N GLY A 45 -22.87 -16.13 16.27
CA GLY A 45 -23.06 -15.84 14.86
C GLY A 45 -22.70 -14.41 14.48
N LEU A 46 -23.16 -13.44 15.28
CA LEU A 46 -22.82 -12.03 15.12
C LEU A 46 -21.31 -11.79 15.29
N THR A 47 -20.70 -12.41 16.30
CA THR A 47 -19.25 -12.30 16.55
C THR A 47 -18.46 -12.82 15.35
N MET A 48 -18.83 -13.99 14.82
CA MET A 48 -18.20 -14.58 13.63
C MET A 48 -18.41 -13.71 12.38
N ALA A 49 -19.59 -13.11 12.21
CA ALA A 49 -19.87 -12.21 11.09
C ALA A 49 -19.01 -10.94 11.15
N VAL A 50 -18.85 -10.35 12.34
CA VAL A 50 -17.99 -9.18 12.55
C VAL A 50 -16.52 -9.53 12.27
N ILE A 51 -16.03 -10.67 12.79
CA ILE A 51 -14.66 -11.14 12.52
C ILE A 51 -14.44 -11.37 11.02
N GLY A 52 -15.38 -12.03 10.35
CA GLY A 52 -15.28 -12.32 8.91
C GLY A 52 -15.35 -11.08 8.03
N ALA A 53 -16.15 -10.08 8.40
CA ALA A 53 -16.17 -8.79 7.72
C ALA A 53 -14.81 -8.08 7.85
N LYS A 54 -14.24 -8.06 9.06
CA LYS A 54 -12.92 -7.48 9.33
C LYS A 54 -11.80 -8.20 8.57
N GLU A 55 -11.84 -9.53 8.45
CA GLU A 55 -10.84 -10.30 7.70
C GLU A 55 -10.87 -9.93 6.20
N LYS A 56 -12.07 -9.79 5.60
CA LYS A 56 -12.21 -9.37 4.19
C LYS A 56 -11.71 -7.95 3.94
N GLU A 57 -11.99 -7.03 4.86
CA GLU A 57 -11.46 -5.67 4.80
C GLU A 57 -9.93 -5.67 4.85
N LEU A 58 -9.33 -6.44 5.76
CA LEU A 58 -7.87 -6.59 5.86
C LEU A 58 -7.25 -7.21 4.61
N GLU A 59 -7.89 -8.21 4.01
CA GLU A 59 -7.44 -8.80 2.74
C GLU A 59 -7.38 -7.73 1.64
N HIS A 60 -8.43 -6.91 1.51
CA HIS A 60 -8.47 -5.82 0.53
C HIS A 60 -7.34 -4.81 0.72
N VAL A 61 -7.17 -4.35 1.96
CA VAL A 61 -6.10 -3.45 2.40
C VAL A 61 -4.71 -4.01 2.06
N SER A 62 -4.50 -5.31 2.33
CA SER A 62 -3.22 -5.96 2.05
C SER A 62 -2.90 -6.03 0.56
N LEU A 63 -3.92 -6.24 -0.27
CA LEU A 63 -3.79 -6.29 -1.72
C LEU A 63 -3.44 -4.91 -2.29
N GLN A 64 -4.14 -3.87 -1.85
CA GLN A 64 -3.87 -2.48 -2.27
C GLN A 64 -2.43 -2.07 -1.93
N LEU A 65 -1.97 -2.32 -0.70
CA LEU A 65 -0.61 -1.95 -0.29
C LEU A 65 0.46 -2.73 -1.07
N ARG A 66 0.23 -4.03 -1.32
CA ARG A 66 1.09 -4.84 -2.19
C ARG A 66 1.15 -4.30 -3.62
N GLN A 67 0.01 -3.89 -4.17
CA GLN A 67 -0.07 -3.33 -5.52
C GLN A 67 0.69 -2.00 -5.61
N LEU A 68 0.51 -1.10 -4.66
CA LEU A 68 1.24 0.17 -4.60
C LEU A 68 2.75 -0.03 -4.52
N ALA A 69 3.20 -0.84 -3.56
CA ALA A 69 4.62 -1.09 -3.36
C ALA A 69 5.25 -1.82 -4.56
N GLY A 70 4.51 -2.77 -5.15
CA GLY A 70 4.95 -3.47 -6.36
C GLY A 70 5.00 -2.56 -7.59
N TYR A 71 4.02 -1.66 -7.75
CA TYR A 71 4.01 -0.67 -8.81
C TYR A 71 5.21 0.27 -8.68
N PHE A 72 5.42 0.81 -7.48
CA PHE A 72 6.54 1.70 -7.19
C PHE A 72 7.88 1.04 -7.48
N ASN A 73 8.11 -0.18 -6.97
CA ASN A 73 9.36 -0.92 -7.20
C ASN A 73 9.61 -1.15 -8.70
N ARG A 74 8.58 -1.54 -9.46
CA ARG A 74 8.71 -1.80 -10.89
C ARG A 74 8.98 -0.53 -11.69
N ARG A 75 8.39 0.60 -11.29
CA ARG A 75 8.38 1.82 -12.12
C ARG A 75 9.46 2.83 -11.74
N PHE A 76 9.83 2.92 -10.48
CA PHE A 76 10.70 3.98 -9.96
C PHE A 76 11.98 3.45 -9.30
N ALA A 77 12.08 2.15 -9.06
CA ALA A 77 13.28 1.52 -8.51
C ALA A 77 14.03 0.67 -9.56
N GLY A 78 15.17 0.13 -9.14
CA GLY A 78 16.01 -0.74 -9.96
C GLY A 78 16.59 -0.02 -11.17
N ALA A 79 16.58 -0.72 -12.32
CA ALA A 79 17.05 -0.22 -13.61
C ALA A 79 15.93 0.42 -14.46
N SER A 80 14.85 0.88 -13.83
CA SER A 80 13.76 1.54 -14.56
C SER A 80 14.26 2.84 -15.20
N SER A 81 13.87 3.08 -16.45
CA SER A 81 14.13 4.35 -17.14
C SER A 81 13.38 5.53 -16.52
N LEU A 82 12.35 5.29 -15.70
CA LEU A 82 11.69 6.32 -14.90
C LEU A 82 12.16 6.35 -13.45
N SER A 83 13.28 5.71 -13.11
CA SER A 83 13.89 5.97 -11.81
C SER A 83 14.54 7.34 -11.81
N ILE A 84 14.39 8.08 -10.71
CA ILE A 84 15.07 9.37 -10.52
C ILE A 84 16.59 9.17 -10.57
N PHE A 85 17.09 8.04 -10.09
CA PHE A 85 18.52 7.71 -10.13
C PHE A 85 19.02 7.53 -11.58
N THR A 86 18.23 6.88 -12.44
CA THR A 86 18.56 6.78 -13.88
C THR A 86 18.56 8.15 -14.56
N ILE A 87 17.66 9.05 -14.16
CA ILE A 87 17.62 10.43 -14.69
C ILE A 87 18.84 11.22 -14.18
N ILE A 88 19.21 11.07 -12.91
CA ILE A 88 20.42 11.65 -12.32
C ILE A 88 21.68 11.17 -13.06
N ASP A 89 21.76 9.88 -13.42
CA ASP A 89 22.89 9.34 -14.18
C ASP A 89 23.05 10.01 -15.55
N SER A 90 21.97 10.52 -16.17
CA SER A 90 22.09 11.25 -17.44
C SER A 90 22.89 12.55 -17.31
N LEU A 91 23.06 13.10 -16.10
CA LEU A 91 23.88 14.29 -15.85
C LEU A 91 25.38 14.03 -16.05
N PHE A 92 25.84 12.78 -16.09
CA PHE A 92 27.22 12.46 -16.45
C PHE A 92 27.58 12.89 -17.88
N ASN A 93 26.59 13.14 -18.75
CA ASN A 93 26.79 13.67 -20.10
C ASN A 93 27.09 15.18 -20.12
N ILE A 94 26.92 15.88 -18.99
CA ILE A 94 27.21 17.31 -18.86
C ILE A 94 28.62 17.47 -18.33
N ASP A 95 29.46 18.30 -18.95
CA ASP A 95 30.83 18.55 -18.51
C ASP A 95 30.89 19.47 -17.27
N ASN A 96 30.48 18.92 -16.12
CA ASN A 96 30.48 19.62 -14.83
C ASN A 96 30.91 18.68 -13.69
N PRO A 97 32.17 18.78 -13.23
CA PRO A 97 32.72 17.91 -12.19
C PRO A 97 31.92 17.91 -10.88
N LYS A 98 31.33 19.06 -10.49
CA LYS A 98 30.53 19.14 -9.26
C LYS A 98 29.24 18.35 -9.37
N LEU A 99 28.61 18.34 -10.55
CA LEU A 99 27.43 17.52 -10.81
C LEU A 99 27.77 16.03 -10.78
N TRP A 100 28.93 15.65 -11.33
CA TRP A 100 29.36 14.26 -11.30
C TRP A 100 29.61 13.76 -9.88
N ASP A 101 30.18 14.59 -9.01
CA ASP A 101 30.41 14.21 -7.62
C ASP A 101 29.09 14.04 -6.85
N TRP A 102 28.10 14.90 -7.08
CA TRP A 102 26.76 14.73 -6.54
C TRP A 102 26.06 13.49 -7.09
N ALA A 103 26.03 13.30 -8.42
CA ALA A 103 25.42 12.14 -9.06
C ALA A 103 26.05 10.82 -8.57
N ARG A 104 27.38 10.79 -8.38
CA ARG A 104 28.09 9.64 -7.82
C ARG A 104 27.70 9.37 -6.37
N ALA A 105 27.43 10.39 -5.56
CA ALA A 105 26.92 10.21 -4.20
C ALA A 105 25.52 9.57 -4.20
N CYS A 106 24.72 9.80 -5.24
CA CYS A 106 23.39 9.19 -5.40
C CYS A 106 23.42 7.69 -5.73
N ASP A 107 24.50 7.14 -6.32
CA ASP A 107 24.61 5.69 -6.62
C ASP A 107 24.47 4.84 -5.34
N MET A 108 25.11 5.25 -4.25
CA MET A 108 24.97 4.53 -2.98
C MET A 108 23.53 4.59 -2.46
N SER A 109 22.87 5.74 -2.59
CA SER A 109 21.47 5.91 -2.21
C SER A 109 20.55 5.04 -3.05
N GLN A 110 20.78 4.94 -4.37
CA GLN A 110 20.03 4.05 -5.26
C GLN A 110 20.12 2.60 -4.79
N ARG A 111 21.31 2.11 -4.46
CA ARG A 111 21.52 0.73 -3.99
C ARG A 111 20.79 0.46 -2.68
N ILE A 112 20.87 1.39 -1.74
CA ILE A 112 20.15 1.29 -0.45
C ILE A 112 18.65 1.25 -0.70
N PHE A 113 18.15 2.13 -1.56
CA PHE A 113 16.74 2.24 -1.87
C PHE A 113 16.20 0.97 -2.56
N ASN A 114 16.93 0.44 -3.53
CA ASN A 114 16.60 -0.82 -4.20
C ASN A 114 16.56 -2.00 -3.21
N THR A 115 17.58 -2.09 -2.34
CA THR A 115 17.63 -3.14 -1.30
C THR A 115 16.45 -3.02 -0.34
N TRP A 116 16.12 -1.78 0.04
CA TRP A 116 14.98 -1.50 0.91
C TRP A 116 13.67 -1.91 0.24
N CYS A 117 13.42 -1.54 -1.02
CA CYS A 117 12.22 -1.92 -1.77
C CYS A 117 12.07 -3.44 -1.88
N ASP A 118 13.14 -4.14 -2.25
CA ASP A 118 13.13 -5.61 -2.37
C ASP A 118 12.85 -6.29 -1.02
N SER A 119 13.45 -5.78 0.06
CA SER A 119 13.26 -6.30 1.41
C SER A 119 11.84 -6.02 1.91
N PHE A 120 11.32 -4.82 1.69
CA PHE A 120 9.96 -4.41 2.02
C PHE A 120 8.94 -5.33 1.33
N MET A 121 9.08 -5.55 0.02
CA MET A 121 8.18 -6.41 -0.75
C MET A 121 8.17 -7.86 -0.22
N LYS A 122 9.35 -8.41 0.10
CA LYS A 122 9.46 -9.76 0.67
C LYS A 122 8.80 -9.87 2.04
N ARG A 123 8.95 -8.86 2.90
CA ARG A 123 8.30 -8.83 4.23
C ARG A 123 6.78 -8.76 4.11
N VAL A 124 6.27 -7.82 3.31
CA VAL A 124 4.83 -7.68 3.04
C VAL A 124 4.25 -8.99 2.52
N GLU A 125 4.89 -9.63 1.53
CA GLU A 125 4.42 -10.90 0.99
C GLU A 125 4.44 -12.04 2.02
N SER A 126 5.50 -12.13 2.82
CA SER A 126 5.61 -13.13 3.89
C SER A 126 4.54 -12.96 4.96
N ASP A 127 4.26 -11.73 5.38
CA ASP A 127 3.30 -11.43 6.44
C ASP A 127 1.85 -11.55 5.98
N ILE A 128 1.57 -11.28 4.70
CA ILE A 128 0.29 -11.62 4.08
C ILE A 128 0.11 -13.14 4.11
N ARG A 129 1.12 -13.92 3.69
CA ARG A 129 1.06 -15.39 3.67
C ARG A 129 0.87 -16.00 5.05
N THR A 130 1.48 -15.41 6.08
CA THR A 130 1.38 -15.89 7.48
C THR A 130 0.20 -15.29 8.25
N ARG A 131 -0.66 -14.49 7.60
CA ARG A 131 -1.82 -13.79 8.21
C ARG A 131 -1.42 -12.91 9.40
N ARG A 132 -0.24 -12.29 9.35
CA ARG A 132 0.27 -11.34 10.36
C ARG A 132 0.27 -9.90 9.87
N PHE A 133 -0.21 -9.67 8.64
CA PHE A 133 -0.19 -8.37 8.00
C PHE A 133 -0.96 -7.30 8.78
N ASP A 134 -2.06 -7.66 9.43
CA ASP A 134 -2.88 -6.75 10.23
C ASP A 134 -2.11 -6.17 11.43
N VAL A 135 -1.26 -6.99 12.06
CA VAL A 135 -0.39 -6.58 13.18
C VAL A 135 0.63 -5.52 12.73
N TYR A 136 1.15 -5.64 11.51
CA TYR A 136 2.22 -4.79 10.98
C TYR A 136 1.75 -3.71 10.01
N LEU A 137 0.43 -3.61 9.74
CA LEU A 137 -0.12 -2.67 8.77
C LEU A 137 0.34 -1.23 9.02
N ARG A 138 0.26 -0.76 10.27
CA ARG A 138 0.72 0.59 10.64
C ARG A 138 2.21 0.80 10.33
N THR A 139 3.03 -0.21 10.60
CA THR A 139 4.47 -0.19 10.34
C THR A 139 4.74 -0.09 8.84
N TYR A 140 4.08 -0.93 8.03
CA TYR A 140 4.24 -0.91 6.58
C TYR A 140 3.81 0.41 5.94
N LEU A 141 2.73 1.01 6.42
CA LEU A 141 2.29 2.33 5.95
C LEU A 141 3.32 3.42 6.26
N ASN A 142 3.84 3.44 7.50
CA ASN A 142 4.87 4.39 7.89
C ASN A 142 6.18 4.20 7.10
N GLU A 143 6.58 2.95 6.87
CA GLU A 143 7.78 2.62 6.09
C GLU A 143 7.64 3.08 4.63
N LEU A 144 6.51 2.77 3.98
CA LEU A 144 6.24 3.18 2.61
C LEU A 144 6.15 4.70 2.48
N TRP A 145 5.58 5.36 3.49
CA TRP A 145 5.55 6.81 3.60
C TRP A 145 6.96 7.43 3.65
N LEU A 146 7.80 6.96 4.56
CA LEU A 146 9.17 7.45 4.73
C LEU A 146 9.98 7.25 3.45
N ALA A 147 9.85 6.09 2.80
CA ALA A 147 10.53 5.83 1.55
C ALA A 147 10.08 6.77 0.43
N ASN A 148 8.78 7.06 0.32
CA ASN A 148 8.28 8.00 -0.67
C ASN A 148 8.85 9.41 -0.44
N ASN A 149 8.90 9.88 0.80
CA ASN A 149 9.50 11.19 1.12
C ASN A 149 10.99 11.24 0.81
N HIS A 150 11.75 10.22 1.22
CA HIS A 150 13.18 10.17 0.90
C HIS A 150 13.45 10.08 -0.60
N TYR A 151 12.59 9.39 -1.34
CA TYR A 151 12.67 9.37 -2.79
C TYR A 151 12.38 10.75 -3.38
N TYR A 152 11.37 11.46 -2.85
CA TYR A 152 11.06 12.83 -3.23
C TYR A 152 12.22 13.80 -2.98
N ASP A 153 13.00 13.63 -1.90
CA ASP A 153 14.16 14.48 -1.62
C ASP A 153 15.17 14.46 -2.79
N PHE A 154 15.34 13.34 -3.50
CA PHE A 154 16.18 13.25 -4.70
C PHE A 154 15.53 13.91 -5.91
N VAL A 155 14.21 13.82 -6.02
CA VAL A 155 13.44 14.50 -7.08
C VAL A 155 13.57 16.01 -6.96
N GLU A 156 13.41 16.53 -5.75
CA GLU A 156 13.54 17.96 -5.45
C GLU A 156 14.98 18.44 -5.71
N GLN A 157 15.99 17.71 -5.23
CA GLN A 157 17.39 18.05 -5.50
C GLN A 157 17.70 18.07 -7.01
N PHE A 158 17.21 17.09 -7.76
CA PHE A 158 17.39 17.07 -9.21
C PHE A 158 16.73 18.30 -9.86
N TYR A 159 15.49 18.61 -9.48
CA TYR A 159 14.78 19.78 -9.99
C TYR A 159 15.55 21.08 -9.71
N GLU A 160 16.05 21.28 -8.48
CA GLU A 160 16.84 22.46 -8.13
C GLU A 160 18.16 22.58 -8.90
N ILE A 161 18.78 21.45 -9.24
CA ILE A 161 19.99 21.41 -10.07
C ILE A 161 19.64 21.76 -11.51
N ALA A 162 18.54 21.21 -12.03
CA ALA A 162 18.06 21.44 -13.37
C ALA A 162 17.65 22.88 -13.63
N GLU A 163 17.18 23.61 -12.63
CA GLU A 163 16.93 25.05 -12.74
C GLU A 163 18.23 25.89 -12.86
N LYS A 164 19.36 25.36 -12.41
CA LYS A 164 20.64 26.10 -12.31
C LYS A 164 21.64 25.75 -13.39
N VAL A 165 21.42 24.65 -14.12
CA VAL A 165 22.36 24.12 -15.10
C VAL A 165 21.63 23.82 -16.40
N GLU A 166 22.27 24.11 -17.53
CA GLU A 166 21.75 23.72 -18.84
C GLU A 166 21.82 22.20 -18.99
N ILE A 167 20.65 21.57 -19.04
CA ILE A 167 20.49 20.12 -19.16
C ILE A 167 20.05 19.78 -20.59
N PRO A 168 20.54 18.67 -21.19
CA PRO A 168 20.08 18.21 -22.48
C PRO A 168 18.56 18.01 -22.55
N GLN A 169 17.94 18.37 -23.68
CA GLN A 169 16.50 18.25 -23.87
C GLN A 169 15.98 16.82 -23.63
N GLU A 170 16.73 15.80 -24.04
CA GLU A 170 16.37 14.39 -23.81
C GLU A 170 16.18 14.08 -22.30
N THR A 171 17.03 14.63 -21.44
CA THR A 171 16.93 14.47 -19.99
C THR A 171 15.72 15.23 -19.44
N ILE A 172 15.41 16.42 -19.97
CA ILE A 172 14.22 17.19 -19.61
C ILE A 172 12.94 16.40 -19.95
N ASP A 173 12.86 15.87 -21.17
CA ASP A 173 11.72 15.08 -21.64
C ASP A 173 11.53 13.82 -20.79
N GLN A 174 12.63 13.12 -20.47
CA GLN A 174 12.60 11.95 -19.60
C GLN A 174 12.14 12.30 -18.18
N TYR A 175 12.63 13.41 -17.63
CA TYR A 175 12.22 13.89 -16.30
C TYR A 175 10.74 14.30 -16.28
N ASN A 176 10.25 15.05 -17.26
CA ASN A 176 8.84 15.43 -17.32
C ASN A 176 7.91 14.23 -17.46
N LYS A 177 8.33 13.18 -18.20
CA LYS A 177 7.61 11.91 -18.23
C LYS A 177 7.61 11.22 -16.86
N PHE A 178 8.72 11.25 -16.14
CA PHE A 178 8.79 10.77 -14.76
C PHE A 178 7.84 11.55 -13.86
N VAL A 179 7.81 12.88 -13.93
CA VAL A 179 6.95 13.76 -13.11
C VAL A 179 5.48 13.38 -13.28
N MET A 180 5.00 13.22 -14.51
CA MET A 180 3.61 12.82 -14.77
C MET A 180 3.27 11.48 -14.08
N GLU A 181 4.10 10.46 -14.27
CA GLU A 181 3.83 9.13 -13.71
C GLU A 181 4.02 9.07 -12.19
N TYR A 182 4.99 9.81 -11.67
CA TYR A 182 5.26 9.90 -10.24
C TYR A 182 4.14 10.63 -9.52
N ASN A 183 3.65 11.75 -10.05
CA ASN A 183 2.55 12.51 -9.45
C ASN A 183 1.25 11.70 -9.44
N ALA A 184 0.96 10.96 -10.50
CA ALA A 184 -0.17 10.02 -10.54
C ALA A 184 -0.05 8.96 -9.45
N PHE A 185 1.12 8.33 -9.32
CA PHE A 185 1.39 7.35 -8.27
C PHE A 185 1.23 7.93 -6.86
N VAL A 186 1.80 9.11 -6.61
CA VAL A 186 1.75 9.78 -5.31
C VAL A 186 0.31 10.13 -4.91
N GLN A 187 -0.52 10.50 -5.88
CA GLN A 187 -1.94 10.73 -5.66
C GLN A 187 -2.67 9.42 -5.30
N ASP A 188 -2.50 8.37 -6.10
CA ASP A 188 -3.07 7.04 -5.83
C ASP A 188 -2.63 6.51 -4.45
N PHE A 189 -1.38 6.76 -4.08
CA PHE A 189 -0.82 6.40 -2.79
C PHE A 189 -1.50 7.13 -1.63
N ARG A 190 -1.67 8.46 -1.75
CA ARG A 190 -2.39 9.27 -0.75
C ARG A 190 -3.83 8.81 -0.58
N ASP A 191 -4.52 8.56 -1.69
CA ASP A 191 -5.92 8.14 -1.72
C ASP A 191 -6.07 6.77 -1.07
N SER A 192 -5.18 5.84 -1.41
CA SER A 192 -5.12 4.52 -0.77
C SER A 192 -4.88 4.61 0.73
N ILE A 193 -3.93 5.43 1.20
CA ILE A 193 -3.74 5.63 2.65
C ILE A 193 -4.99 6.22 3.32
N SER A 194 -5.68 7.13 2.63
CA SER A 194 -6.93 7.72 3.13
C SER A 194 -8.05 6.68 3.26
N GLU A 195 -8.16 5.74 2.32
CA GLU A 195 -9.09 4.60 2.41
C GLU A 195 -8.69 3.65 3.54
N LEU A 196 -7.39 3.33 3.64
CA LEU A 196 -6.83 2.49 4.67
C LEU A 196 -7.11 3.03 6.08
N LYS A 197 -7.02 4.35 6.26
CA LYS A 197 -7.38 5.02 7.52
C LYS A 197 -8.83 4.76 7.93
N LYS A 198 -9.77 4.85 6.97
CA LYS A 198 -11.20 4.61 7.22
C LYS A 198 -11.45 3.17 7.68
N ILE A 199 -10.79 2.22 7.03
CA ILE A 199 -11.00 0.78 7.24
C ILE A 199 -10.33 0.32 8.54
N ALA A 200 -9.05 0.63 8.71
CA ALA A 200 -8.27 0.10 9.83
C ALA A 200 -8.45 0.93 11.13
N LYS A 201 -9.23 2.02 11.10
CA LYS A 201 -9.35 3.03 12.18
C LYS A 201 -7.97 3.43 12.72
N THR A 202 -6.97 3.43 11.85
CA THR A 202 -5.60 3.77 12.24
C THR A 202 -5.54 5.27 12.52
N GLU A 203 -4.87 5.67 13.59
CA GLU A 203 -4.59 7.09 13.91
C GLU A 203 -3.61 7.75 12.94
N ILE A 204 -3.16 7.03 11.89
CA ILE A 204 -2.26 7.55 10.88
C ILE A 204 -3.01 8.62 10.07
N GLU A 205 -2.52 9.86 10.10
CA GLU A 205 -3.05 10.90 9.22
C GLU A 205 -2.66 10.64 7.77
N PRO A 206 -3.55 10.90 6.80
CA PRO A 206 -3.22 10.82 5.39
C PRO A 206 -2.07 11.78 5.15
N PRO A 207 -0.94 11.27 4.72
CA PRO A 207 0.28 12.02 4.91
C PRO A 207 0.47 13.05 3.77
N SER A 208 1.11 14.18 4.08
CA SER A 208 1.21 15.33 3.17
C SER A 208 2.13 15.00 2.00
N VAL A 209 1.55 14.56 0.89
CA VAL A 209 2.33 14.17 -0.29
C VAL A 209 2.85 15.39 -1.04
N ASN A 210 4.12 15.33 -1.42
CA ASN A 210 4.75 16.34 -2.26
C ASN A 210 4.73 15.89 -3.72
N PHE A 211 4.33 16.81 -4.60
CA PHE A 211 4.31 16.58 -6.04
C PHE A 211 5.62 17.06 -6.66
N ALA A 212 6.11 16.29 -7.62
CA ALA A 212 7.23 16.68 -8.45
C ALA A 212 6.81 17.82 -9.39
N LYS A 213 7.72 18.75 -9.64
CA LYS A 213 7.51 19.88 -10.55
C LYS A 213 8.10 19.54 -11.92
N GLU A 214 7.39 19.91 -12.99
CA GLU A 214 7.88 19.80 -14.35
C GLU A 214 8.96 20.85 -14.62
N LEU A 215 9.96 20.49 -15.42
CA LEU A 215 10.92 21.44 -15.95
C LEU A 215 10.31 22.13 -17.16
N SER A 216 10.37 23.46 -17.18
CA SER A 216 9.98 24.22 -18.37
C SER A 216 10.98 23.92 -19.49
N GLU A 217 10.49 23.73 -20.71
CA GLU A 217 11.33 23.84 -21.90
C GLU A 217 11.91 25.25 -21.89
N VAL A 218 13.19 25.40 -21.56
CA VAL A 218 13.87 26.68 -21.70
C VAL A 218 13.89 26.96 -23.21
N LYS A 219 13.21 28.05 -23.61
CA LYS A 219 13.14 28.52 -24.99
C LYS A 219 14.50 28.87 -25.57
#